data_AF-A0A2T5C756-F1
#
_entry.id   AF-A0A2T5C756-F1
#
_cell.length_a   1.000
_cell.length_b   1.000
_cell.length_c   1.000
_cell.angle_alpha   90.00
_cell.angle_beta   90.00
_cell.angle_gamma   90.00
#
_symmetry.space_group_name_H-M   'P 1'
#
loop_
_entity.id
_entity.type
_entity.pdbx_description
1 polymer ?
#
loop_
_entity_poly.entity_id
_entity_poly.type
_entity_poly.pdbx_seq_one_letter_code
_entity_poly.pdbx_strand_id
1 'polypeptide(L)'
;VVDQFGYLPDAPKVAVIRNPITGFDAQESYSPGSHFALVDAKNNSHVFTGTPVVWNNGSTNPSSGDQAWWFDFSEVSETGRYYVLDINNNTRSFEFRISPSVYNEVLKHAFRTFFYQRVGFAKEQPYAEKGWTDEASHMGSL
;
A
#
# COMPACT_ATOMS: atom_id res chain seq x y z
N VAL A 1 1.19 -1.90 -8.34
CA VAL A 1 1.55 -1.82 -6.91
C VAL A 1 1.15 -0.47 -6.37
N VAL A 2 0.49 -0.43 -5.22
CA VAL A 2 0.01 0.79 -4.52
C VAL A 2 0.35 0.67 -3.04
N ASP A 3 0.35 1.79 -2.30
CA ASP A 3 0.33 1.74 -0.84
C ASP A 3 -1.03 1.20 -0.38
N GLN A 4 -1.04 0.01 0.24
CA GLN A 4 -2.27 -0.65 0.68
C GLN A 4 -2.87 -0.01 1.95
N PHE A 5 -2.10 0.78 2.71
CA PHE A 5 -2.68 1.64 3.75
C PHE A 5 -3.36 2.84 3.09
N GLY A 6 -2.67 3.45 2.12
CA GLY A 6 -3.17 4.55 1.31
C GLY A 6 -2.28 5.79 1.35
N TYR A 7 -2.84 6.96 1.06
CA TYR A 7 -2.09 8.20 0.84
C TYR A 7 -2.69 9.38 1.62
N LEU A 8 -1.84 10.33 2.00
CA LEU A 8 -2.28 11.64 2.51
C LEU A 8 -2.75 12.54 1.36
N PRO A 9 -3.75 13.40 1.55
CA PRO A 9 -4.30 14.28 0.51
C PRO A 9 -3.25 15.11 -0.25
N ASP A 10 -2.27 15.68 0.45
CA ASP A 10 -1.30 16.62 -0.12
C ASP A 10 0.08 16.00 -0.38
N ALA A 11 0.21 14.67 -0.22
CA ALA A 11 1.45 13.95 -0.46
C ALA A 11 1.53 13.43 -1.92
N PRO A 12 2.74 13.12 -2.42
CA PRO A 12 2.91 12.38 -3.66
C PRO A 12 2.21 11.02 -3.61
N LYS A 13 1.55 10.63 -4.71
CA LYS A 13 0.79 9.39 -4.84
C LYS A 13 1.10 8.76 -6.18
N VAL A 14 1.76 7.61 -6.14
CA VAL A 14 2.18 6.92 -7.35
C VAL A 14 1.83 5.44 -7.25
N ALA A 15 1.22 4.92 -8.31
CA ALA A 15 1.11 3.49 -8.53
C ALA A 15 2.29 3.05 -9.42
N VAL A 16 2.96 1.98 -9.00
CA VAL A 16 4.03 1.35 -9.78
C VAL A 16 3.44 0.20 -10.57
N ILE A 17 3.39 0.34 -11.89
CA ILE A 17 3.01 -0.75 -12.78
C ILE A 17 4.28 -1.55 -13.06
N ARG A 18 4.22 -2.88 -12.94
CA ARG A 18 5.39 -3.75 -13.08
C ARG A 18 5.16 -4.80 -14.15
N ASN A 19 6.22 -5.12 -14.87
CA ASN A 19 6.34 -6.27 -15.74
C ASN A 19 7.59 -7.07 -15.30
N PRO A 20 7.43 -8.26 -14.72
CA PRO A 20 8.56 -9.04 -14.24
C PRO A 20 9.40 -9.57 -15.41
N ILE A 21 10.73 -9.41 -15.31
CA ILE A 21 11.69 -9.88 -16.33
C ILE A 21 12.63 -10.94 -15.75
N THR A 22 13.00 -10.80 -14.48
CA THR A 22 13.90 -11.73 -13.79
C THR A 22 13.43 -11.91 -12.36
N GLY A 23 13.37 -13.14 -11.88
CA GLY A 23 12.87 -13.43 -10.53
C GLY A 23 11.95 -14.63 -10.50
N PHE A 24 11.29 -14.81 -9.36
CA PHE A 24 10.40 -15.94 -9.12
C PHE A 24 9.16 -15.93 -10.03
N ASP A 25 8.66 -14.73 -10.33
CA ASP A 25 7.47 -14.46 -11.16
C ASP A 25 7.80 -14.09 -12.61
N ALA A 26 9.03 -14.34 -13.08
CA ALA A 26 9.45 -14.00 -14.45
C ALA A 26 8.73 -14.78 -15.57
N GLN A 27 7.90 -15.77 -15.24
CA GLN A 27 7.02 -16.46 -16.20
C GLN A 27 5.70 -15.70 -16.43
N GLU A 28 5.37 -14.74 -15.56
CA GLU A 28 4.28 -13.81 -15.78
C GLU A 28 4.74 -12.70 -16.73
N SER A 29 3.78 -12.06 -17.42
CA SER A 29 4.07 -10.91 -18.25
C SER A 29 2.91 -9.94 -18.20
N TYR A 30 3.24 -8.64 -18.18
CA TYR A 30 2.28 -7.57 -18.20
C TYR A 30 2.72 -6.47 -19.16
N SER A 31 1.87 -6.12 -20.11
CA SER A 31 2.06 -4.97 -20.99
C SER A 31 1.04 -3.90 -20.62
N PRO A 32 1.44 -2.77 -20.01
CA PRO A 32 0.49 -1.75 -19.59
C PRO A 32 -0.26 -1.15 -20.77
N GLY A 33 -1.53 -0.86 -20.55
CA GLY A 33 -2.32 0.01 -21.41
C GLY A 33 -1.77 1.43 -21.47
N SER A 34 -2.20 2.20 -22.47
CA SER A 34 -1.84 3.62 -22.59
C SER A 34 -2.71 4.53 -21.72
N HIS A 35 -3.81 4.01 -21.15
CA HIS A 35 -4.77 4.78 -20.36
C HIS A 35 -5.07 4.11 -19.03
N PHE A 36 -4.82 4.84 -17.95
CA PHE A 36 -5.11 4.45 -16.59
C PHE A 36 -6.09 5.43 -15.96
N ALA A 37 -6.90 4.93 -15.03
CA ALA A 37 -7.77 5.76 -14.20
C ALA A 37 -7.51 5.52 -12.71
N LEU A 38 -7.63 6.59 -11.92
CA LEU A 38 -7.99 6.46 -10.52
C LEU A 38 -9.52 6.47 -10.45
N VAL A 39 -10.10 5.43 -9.85
CA VAL A 39 -11.55 5.25 -9.80
C VAL A 39 -12.02 5.32 -8.36
N ASP A 40 -13.07 6.10 -8.10
CA ASP A 40 -13.77 6.14 -6.82
C ASP A 40 -14.56 4.84 -6.62
N ALA A 41 -14.22 4.08 -5.58
CA ALA A 41 -14.80 2.77 -5.32
C ALA A 41 -16.27 2.81 -4.89
N LYS A 42 -16.80 3.98 -4.47
CA LYS A 42 -18.20 4.15 -4.05
C LYS A 42 -19.14 4.27 -5.25
N ASN A 43 -18.74 5.01 -6.28
CA ASN A 43 -19.62 5.36 -7.40
C ASN A 43 -19.08 4.92 -8.77
N ASN A 44 -17.89 4.30 -8.82
CA ASN A 44 -17.20 3.89 -10.04
C ASN A 44 -16.85 5.04 -11.00
N SER A 45 -16.81 6.29 -10.50
CA SER A 45 -16.40 7.45 -11.29
C SER A 45 -14.89 7.45 -11.51
N HIS A 46 -14.47 7.74 -12.73
CA HIS A 46 -13.06 8.00 -13.05
C HIS A 46 -12.72 9.42 -12.59
N VAL A 47 -12.11 9.55 -11.42
CA VAL A 47 -11.79 10.85 -10.82
C VAL A 47 -10.50 11.45 -11.36
N PHE A 48 -9.63 10.63 -11.94
CA PHE A 48 -8.43 11.05 -12.65
C PHE A 48 -8.09 10.04 -13.73
N THR A 49 -7.57 10.52 -14.87
CA THR A 49 -7.10 9.67 -15.96
C THR A 49 -5.76 10.16 -16.48
N GLY A 50 -4.88 9.24 -16.85
CA GLY A 50 -3.58 9.59 -17.40
C GLY A 50 -2.88 8.41 -18.06
N THR A 51 -1.75 8.70 -18.71
CA THR A 51 -0.88 7.70 -19.32
C THR A 51 0.27 7.36 -18.38
N PRO A 52 0.56 6.07 -18.14
CA PRO A 52 1.67 5.68 -17.29
C PRO A 52 3.01 6.05 -17.96
N VAL A 53 3.93 6.64 -17.18
CA VAL A 53 5.24 7.08 -17.65
C VAL A 53 6.26 5.97 -17.44
N VAL A 54 6.95 5.56 -18.51
CA VAL A 54 7.99 4.53 -18.43
C VAL A 54 9.11 4.95 -17.48
N TRP A 55 9.48 4.06 -16.56
CA TRP A 55 10.64 4.29 -15.71
C TRP A 55 11.94 3.95 -16.46
N ASN A 56 12.94 4.83 -16.35
CA ASN A 56 14.31 4.57 -16.80
C ASN A 56 14.43 4.01 -18.22
N ASN A 57 13.69 4.59 -19.16
CA ASN A 57 13.66 4.20 -20.58
C ASN A 57 13.32 2.70 -20.80
N GLY A 58 12.56 2.09 -19.89
CA GLY A 58 12.18 0.67 -19.98
C GLY A 58 13.29 -0.29 -19.56
N SER A 59 14.32 0.19 -18.88
CA SER A 59 15.36 -0.69 -18.33
C SER A 59 14.79 -1.57 -17.22
N THR A 60 15.29 -2.80 -17.14
CA THR A 60 15.01 -3.69 -16.00
C THR A 60 15.70 -3.15 -14.75
N ASN A 61 14.94 -2.99 -13.65
CA ASN A 61 15.49 -2.61 -12.37
C ASN A 61 16.33 -3.76 -11.79
N PRO A 62 17.61 -3.57 -11.42
CA PRO A 62 18.46 -4.66 -10.97
C PRO A 62 18.12 -5.19 -9.57
N SER A 63 17.39 -4.42 -8.75
CA SER A 63 17.01 -4.83 -7.39
C SER A 63 15.72 -5.66 -7.39
N SER A 64 14.76 -5.35 -8.26
CA SER A 64 13.49 -6.10 -8.33
C SER A 64 13.46 -7.12 -9.48
N GLY A 65 14.21 -6.89 -10.55
CA GLY A 65 14.12 -7.66 -11.78
C GLY A 65 12.94 -7.27 -12.68
N ASP A 66 12.29 -6.13 -12.40
CA ASP A 66 11.09 -5.67 -13.12
C ASP A 66 11.40 -4.51 -14.08
N GLN A 67 10.70 -4.47 -15.21
CA GLN A 67 10.42 -3.21 -15.90
C GLN A 67 9.24 -2.51 -15.24
N ALA A 68 9.24 -1.17 -15.20
CA ALA A 68 8.23 -0.43 -14.47
C ALA A 68 7.74 0.84 -15.18
N TRP A 69 6.56 1.28 -14.76
CA TRP A 69 5.97 2.56 -15.12
C TRP A 69 5.37 3.23 -13.89
N TRP A 70 5.35 4.56 -13.90
CA TRP A 70 4.70 5.38 -12.90
C TRP A 70 3.33 5.84 -13.40
N PHE A 71 2.31 5.61 -12.61
CA PHE A 71 1.05 6.33 -12.73
C PHE A 71 0.93 7.26 -11.54
N ASP A 72 1.22 8.54 -11.77
CA ASP A 72 1.17 9.60 -10.78
C ASP A 72 -0.23 10.23 -10.78
N PHE A 73 -0.88 10.19 -9.62
CA PHE A 73 -2.20 10.78 -9.38
C PHE A 73 -2.16 11.74 -8.19
N SER A 74 -1.00 12.37 -7.96
CA SER A 74 -0.75 13.27 -6.84
C SER A 74 -1.69 14.47 -6.80
N GLU A 75 -2.23 14.89 -7.95
CA GLU A 75 -3.22 15.97 -8.07
C GLU A 75 -4.55 15.67 -7.36
N VAL A 76 -4.87 14.40 -7.11
CA VAL A 76 -6.10 14.02 -6.40
C VAL A 76 -5.91 14.12 -4.89
N SER A 77 -6.64 15.02 -4.24
CA SER A 77 -6.61 15.23 -2.79
C SER A 77 -7.92 14.85 -2.09
N GLU A 78 -8.98 14.55 -2.85
CA GLU A 78 -10.29 14.20 -2.28
C GLU A 78 -10.18 12.94 -1.40
N THR A 79 -10.77 13.01 -0.21
CA THR A 79 -10.76 11.89 0.74
C THR A 79 -11.77 10.84 0.30
N GLY A 80 -11.33 9.59 0.20
CA GLY A 80 -12.17 8.51 -0.32
C GLY A 80 -11.48 7.16 -0.33
N ARG A 81 -12.17 6.19 -0.93
CA ARG A 81 -11.62 4.88 -1.28
C ARG A 81 -11.50 4.78 -2.78
N TYR A 82 -10.34 4.37 -3.25
CA TYR A 82 -10.00 4.36 -4.67
C TYR A 82 -9.31 3.08 -5.06
N TYR A 83 -9.30 2.79 -6.36
CA TYR A 83 -8.40 1.82 -6.97
C TYR A 83 -7.85 2.38 -8.28
N VAL A 84 -6.71 1.87 -8.71
CA VAL A 84 -6.14 2.18 -10.03
C VAL A 84 -6.61 1.12 -11.02
N LEU A 85 -7.09 1.57 -12.19
CA LEU A 85 -7.58 0.73 -13.29
C LEU A 85 -6.73 0.96 -14.54
N ASP A 86 -6.14 -0.09 -15.08
CA ASP A 86 -5.72 -0.13 -16.48
C ASP A 86 -6.98 -0.28 -17.34
N ILE A 87 -7.37 0.79 -18.05
CA ILE A 87 -8.63 0.83 -18.80
C ILE A 87 -8.57 -0.12 -19.99
N ASN A 88 -7.41 -0.22 -20.65
CA ASN A 88 -7.25 -1.03 -21.85
C ASN A 88 -7.28 -2.52 -21.51
N ASN A 89 -6.63 -2.91 -20.42
CA ASN A 89 -6.52 -4.30 -19.99
C ASN A 89 -7.60 -4.73 -19.00
N ASN A 90 -8.51 -3.82 -18.62
CA ASN A 90 -9.56 -4.04 -17.62
C ASN A 90 -9.04 -4.74 -16.34
N THR A 91 -7.89 -4.28 -15.86
CA THR A 91 -7.18 -4.88 -14.71
C THR A 91 -6.99 -3.80 -13.65
N ARG A 92 -7.30 -4.12 -12.39
CA ARG A 92 -7.30 -3.14 -11.28
C ARG A 92 -6.43 -3.54 -10.10
N SER A 93 -5.99 -2.54 -9.34
CA SER A 93 -5.42 -2.75 -8.01
C SER A 93 -6.48 -3.15 -6.98
N PHE A 94 -6.00 -3.55 -5.79
CA PHE A 94 -6.80 -3.50 -4.58
C PHE A 94 -7.20 -2.05 -4.25
N GLU A 95 -8.23 -1.92 -3.43
CA GLU A 95 -8.68 -0.62 -2.93
C GLU A 95 -7.72 -0.08 -1.87
N PHE A 96 -7.55 1.24 -1.86
CA PHE A 96 -6.79 1.98 -0.86
C PHE A 96 -7.52 3.27 -0.50
N ARG A 97 -7.03 3.99 0.51
CA ARG A 97 -7.63 5.25 0.97
C ARG A 97 -6.79 6.46 0.57
N ILE A 98 -7.44 7.56 0.25
CA ILE A 98 -6.84 8.90 0.40
C ILE A 98 -7.51 9.51 1.61
N SER A 99 -6.75 9.89 2.64
CA SER A 99 -7.31 10.35 3.92
C SER A 99 -6.27 11.07 4.76
N PRO A 100 -6.60 12.20 5.42
CA PRO A 100 -5.65 12.90 6.31
C PRO A 100 -5.24 12.05 7.54
N SER A 101 -6.02 11.01 7.85
CA SER A 101 -5.78 10.08 8.96
C SER A 101 -5.28 8.70 8.52
N VAL A 102 -4.84 8.53 7.27
CA VAL A 102 -4.52 7.20 6.70
C VAL A 102 -3.47 6.43 7.51
N TYR A 103 -2.52 7.13 8.11
CA TYR A 103 -1.43 6.53 8.90
C TYR A 103 -1.71 6.50 10.41
N ASN A 104 -2.85 6.99 10.89
CA ASN A 104 -3.12 7.08 12.33
C ASN A 104 -3.14 5.70 13.02
N GLU A 105 -3.90 4.76 12.46
CA GLU A 105 -3.95 3.40 13.02
C GLU A 105 -2.63 2.65 12.79
N VAL A 106 -1.95 2.88 11.65
CA VAL A 106 -0.62 2.31 11.38
C VAL A 106 0.37 2.73 12.46
N LEU A 107 0.43 4.02 12.78
CA LEU A 107 1.30 4.57 13.83
C LEU A 107 0.96 3.98 15.20
N LYS A 108 -0.33 3.94 15.55
CA LYS A 108 -0.79 3.35 16.82
C LYS A 108 -0.37 1.89 16.93
N HIS A 109 -0.57 1.08 15.91
CA HIS A 109 -0.17 -0.33 15.93
C HIS A 109 1.35 -0.50 15.94
N ALA A 110 2.11 0.33 15.21
CA ALA A 110 3.56 0.32 15.26
C ALA A 110 4.08 0.55 16.69
N PHE A 111 3.51 1.50 17.44
CA PHE A 111 3.90 1.75 18.82
C PHE A 111 3.35 0.72 19.83
N ARG A 112 2.20 0.10 19.55
CA ARG A 112 1.67 -0.99 20.37
C ARG A 112 2.61 -2.20 20.41
N THR A 113 3.48 -2.38 19.42
CA THR A 113 4.52 -3.42 19.47
C THR A 113 5.40 -3.29 20.73
N PHE A 114 5.77 -2.08 21.14
CA PHE A 114 6.54 -1.86 22.37
C PHE A 114 5.79 -2.26 23.64
N PHE A 115 4.47 -2.06 23.68
CA PHE A 115 3.64 -2.55 24.78
C PHE A 115 3.66 -4.08 24.84
N TYR A 116 3.48 -4.75 23.70
CA TYR A 116 3.47 -6.21 23.63
C TYR A 116 4.84 -6.84 23.92
N GLN A 117 5.94 -6.12 23.66
CA GLN A 117 7.31 -6.61 23.93
C GLN A 117 7.82 -6.30 25.35
N ARG A 118 7.00 -5.75 26.24
CA ARG A 118 7.42 -5.53 27.64
C ARG A 118 7.64 -6.86 28.37
N VAL A 119 8.80 -7.00 28.99
CA VAL A 119 9.11 -8.09 29.93
C VAL A 119 8.72 -7.66 31.35
N GLY A 120 8.34 -8.60 32.22
CA GLY A 120 7.95 -8.29 33.60
C GLY A 120 6.63 -7.53 33.74
N PHE A 121 5.82 -7.50 32.68
CA PHE A 121 4.57 -6.74 32.63
C PHE A 121 3.45 -7.58 32.00
N ALA A 122 2.31 -7.66 32.68
CA ALA A 122 1.14 -8.37 32.18
C ALA A 122 0.46 -7.59 31.05
N LYS A 123 0.06 -8.27 29.98
CA LYS A 123 -0.69 -7.72 28.85
C LYS A 123 -2.16 -8.06 29.06
N GLU A 124 -2.92 -7.09 29.55
CA GLU A 124 -4.33 -7.28 29.92
C GLU A 124 -5.27 -6.40 29.09
N GLN A 125 -6.53 -6.82 28.98
CA GLN A 125 -7.59 -5.97 28.44
C GLN A 125 -7.84 -4.76 29.38
N PRO A 126 -8.17 -3.58 28.85
CA PRO A 126 -8.46 -3.27 27.44
C PRO A 126 -7.23 -2.87 26.61
N TYR A 127 -6.01 -2.97 27.16
CA TYR A 127 -4.79 -2.52 26.48
C TYR A 127 -4.27 -3.54 25.48
N ALA A 128 -4.35 -4.83 25.82
CA ALA A 128 -4.08 -5.96 24.96
C ALA A 128 -5.37 -6.49 24.30
N GLU A 129 -5.27 -6.95 23.06
CA GLU A 129 -6.36 -7.63 22.37
C GLU A 129 -6.56 -9.05 22.93
N LYS A 130 -7.78 -9.59 22.86
CA LYS A 130 -8.16 -10.88 23.47
C LYS A 130 -7.21 -12.05 23.11
N GLY A 131 -6.69 -12.09 21.88
CA GLY A 131 -5.77 -13.15 21.43
C GLY A 131 -4.30 -12.93 21.83
N TRP A 132 -4.01 -11.81 22.50
CA TRP A 132 -2.66 -11.32 22.78
C TRP A 132 -2.49 -10.93 24.25
N THR A 133 -3.41 -11.38 25.12
CA THR A 133 -3.25 -11.25 26.57
C THR A 133 -2.24 -12.28 27.08
N ASP A 134 -1.40 -11.88 28.03
CA ASP A 134 -0.37 -12.74 28.62
C ASP A 134 0.00 -12.24 30.03
N GLU A 135 0.41 -13.13 30.91
CA GLU A 135 0.86 -12.77 32.27
C GLU A 135 2.24 -12.10 32.22
N ALA A 136 2.71 -11.59 33.37
CA ALA A 136 4.04 -11.02 33.46
C ALA A 136 5.12 -12.12 33.33
N SER A 137 5.92 -12.04 32.28
CA SER A 137 7.05 -12.97 32.05
C SER A 137 8.29 -12.56 32.85
N HIS A 138 9.19 -13.51 33.11
CA HIS A 138 10.51 -13.28 33.76
C HIS A 138 10.43 -12.69 35.18
N MET A 139 9.48 -13.16 36.00
CA MET A 139 9.32 -12.73 37.40
C MET A 139 10.22 -13.48 38.41
N GLY A 140 11.20 -14.26 37.92
CA GLY A 140 12.16 -14.99 38.76
C GLY A 140 13.26 -14.07 39.33
N SER A 141 14.11 -14.63 40.20
CA SER A 141 15.28 -13.92 40.72
C SER A 141 16.29 -13.62 39.60
N LEU A 142 16.89 -12.42 39.67
CA LEU A 142 17.98 -11.96 38.78
C LEU A 142 19.28 -12.75 39.00
#